data_AF-A0A5B0VMU5-F1
#
_entry.id   AF-A0A5B0VMU5-F1
#
_cell.length_a   1.000
_cell.length_b   1.000
_cell.length_c   1.000
_cell.angle_alpha   90.00
_cell.angle_beta   90.00
_cell.angle_gamma   90.00
#
_symmetry.space_group_name_H-M   'P 1'
#
loop_
_entity.id
_entity.type
_entity.pdbx_description
1 polymer ?
#
loop_
_entity_poly.entity_id
_entity_poly.type
_entity_poly.pdbx_seq_one_letter_code
_entity_poly.pdbx_strand_id
1 'polypeptide(L)'
;MPTSILFSRRRLRQVGTWLTLSATLAASGCSNLGVKPWERDLLADSDMQLTVSGVDAGLDDHIYFSKEASSGGRGFGGGGCGCN
;
A
#
# COMPACT_ATOMS: atom_id res chain seq x y z
N MET A 1 -5.55 -44.41 33.58
CA MET A 1 -5.10 -43.00 33.58
C MET A 1 -4.53 -42.46 32.25
N PRO A 2 -5.08 -42.78 31.04
CA PRO A 2 -4.67 -42.11 29.78
C PRO A 2 -5.63 -41.02 29.27
N THR A 3 -6.84 -40.92 29.81
CA THR A 3 -7.92 -40.06 29.28
C THR A 3 -7.74 -38.57 29.60
N SER A 4 -7.12 -38.21 30.73
CA SER A 4 -6.88 -36.82 31.14
C SER A 4 -5.85 -36.10 30.25
N ILE A 5 -4.82 -36.80 29.77
CA ILE A 5 -3.75 -36.25 28.92
C ILE A 5 -4.28 -35.92 27.52
N LEU A 6 -5.14 -36.78 26.96
CA LEU A 6 -5.82 -36.55 25.68
C LEU A 6 -6.81 -35.38 25.76
N PHE A 7 -7.52 -35.23 26.87
CA PHE A 7 -8.42 -34.11 27.10
C PHE A 7 -7.67 -32.77 27.22
N SER A 8 -6.53 -32.75 27.93
CA SER A 8 -5.64 -31.58 28.02
C SER A 8 -5.05 -31.19 26.67
N ARG A 9 -4.55 -32.16 25.90
CA ARG A 9 -4.03 -31.93 24.53
C ARG A 9 -5.11 -31.45 23.55
N ARG A 10 -6.35 -31.94 23.66
CA ARG A 10 -7.50 -31.45 22.87
C ARG A 10 -7.89 -30.02 23.26
N ARG A 11 -7.87 -29.68 24.56
CA ARG A 11 -8.08 -28.30 25.03
C ARG A 11 -7.00 -27.33 24.55
N LEU A 12 -5.72 -27.69 24.67
CA LEU A 12 -4.62 -26.86 24.17
C LEU A 12 -4.72 -26.65 22.66
N ARG A 13 -5.07 -27.69 21.90
CA ARG A 13 -5.26 -27.59 20.45
C ARG A 13 -6.45 -26.70 20.10
N GLN A 14 -7.57 -26.82 20.81
CA GLN A 14 -8.75 -25.97 20.64
C GLN A 14 -8.43 -24.50 20.96
N VAL A 15 -7.79 -24.21 22.10
CA VAL A 15 -7.38 -22.85 22.48
C VAL A 15 -6.45 -22.24 21.43
N GLY A 16 -5.49 -23.02 20.92
CA GLY A 16 -4.63 -22.57 19.81
C GLY A 16 -5.41 -22.22 18.56
N THR A 17 -6.43 -23.03 18.20
CA THR A 17 -7.26 -22.76 17.01
C THR A 17 -8.10 -21.49 17.19
N TRP A 18 -8.70 -21.29 18.37
CA TRP A 18 -9.47 -20.08 18.70
C TRP A 18 -8.60 -18.83 18.71
N LEU A 19 -7.36 -18.93 19.21
CA LEU A 19 -6.42 -17.81 19.23
C LEU A 19 -6.00 -17.41 17.80
N THR A 20 -5.69 -18.39 16.94
CA THR A 20 -5.34 -18.10 15.54
C THR A 20 -6.50 -17.50 14.77
N LEU A 21 -7.73 -17.97 15.00
CA LEU A 21 -8.92 -17.44 14.33
C LEU A 21 -9.22 -16.00 14.78
N SER A 22 -9.08 -15.70 16.07
CA SER A 22 -9.31 -14.35 16.58
C SER A 22 -8.29 -13.34 16.01
N ALA A 23 -7.03 -13.75 15.85
CA ALA A 23 -5.98 -12.91 15.30
C ALA A 23 -6.22 -12.55 13.82
N THR A 24 -6.68 -13.50 12.99
CA THR A 24 -6.97 -13.23 11.57
C THR A 24 -8.18 -12.31 11.40
N LEU A 25 -9.20 -12.44 12.26
CA LEU A 25 -10.35 -11.53 12.25
C LEU A 25 -9.94 -10.09 12.63
N ALA A 26 -9.09 -9.91 13.64
CA ALA A 26 -8.61 -8.59 14.06
C ALA A 26 -7.79 -7.87 12.97
N ALA A 27 -7.00 -8.62 12.18
CA ALA A 27 -6.19 -8.05 11.10
C ALA A 27 -6.99 -7.63 9.86
N SER A 28 -8.20 -8.17 9.66
CA SER A 28 -9.04 -7.86 8.49
C SER A 28 -9.50 -6.40 8.41
N GLY A 29 -9.61 -5.72 9.55
CA GLY A 29 -10.00 -4.31 9.63
C GLY A 29 -8.96 -3.33 9.08
N CYS A 30 -7.70 -3.73 8.95
CA CYS A 30 -6.63 -2.86 8.44
C CYS A 30 -6.61 -2.74 6.91
N SER A 31 -7.41 -3.54 6.19
CA SER A 31 -7.42 -3.57 4.72
C SER A 31 -8.09 -2.36 4.06
N ASN A 32 -8.89 -1.59 4.81
CA ASN A 32 -9.67 -0.45 4.30
C ASN A 32 -9.33 0.88 5.02
N LEU A 33 -8.10 1.02 5.51
CA LEU A 33 -7.60 2.26 6.14
C LEU A 33 -7.18 3.33 5.12
N GLY A 34 -7.32 3.06 3.83
CA GLY A 34 -6.99 4.00 2.76
C GLY A 34 -8.20 4.81 2.31
N VAL A 35 -7.98 6.11 2.07
CA VAL A 35 -8.89 6.94 1.27
C VAL A 35 -8.80 6.56 -0.21
N LYS A 36 -9.92 6.62 -0.92
CA LYS A 36 -9.95 6.35 -2.37
C LYS A 36 -9.03 7.33 -3.10
N PRO A 37 -8.46 6.97 -4.26
CA PRO A 37 -7.53 7.83 -4.99
C PRO A 37 -8.04 9.26 -5.24
N TRP A 38 -9.33 9.40 -5.61
CA TRP A 38 -9.99 10.69 -5.84
C TRP A 38 -10.33 11.46 -4.56
N GLU A 39 -10.32 10.82 -3.39
CA GLU A 39 -10.50 11.49 -2.09
C GLU A 39 -9.21 12.18 -1.63
N ARG A 40 -8.05 11.90 -2.27
CA ARG A 40 -6.77 12.55 -1.98
C ARG A 40 -6.61 13.91 -2.67
N ASP A 41 -7.47 14.23 -3.63
CA ASP A 41 -7.44 15.48 -4.40
C ASP A 41 -7.65 16.72 -3.51
N LEU A 42 -8.44 16.56 -2.43
CA LEU A 42 -8.70 17.63 -1.46
C LEU A 42 -7.47 18.07 -0.64
N LEU A 43 -6.43 17.23 -0.54
CA LEU A 43 -5.21 17.53 0.21
C LEU A 43 -4.01 17.80 -0.72
N ALA A 44 -4.16 17.56 -2.02
CA ALA A 44 -3.12 17.79 -3.01
C ALA A 44 -3.28 19.20 -3.60
N ASP A 45 -2.85 20.21 -2.85
CA ASP A 45 -2.83 21.59 -3.33
C ASP A 45 -1.90 21.73 -4.54
N SER A 46 -2.20 22.64 -5.48
CA SER A 46 -1.37 22.88 -6.66
C SER A 46 0.05 23.29 -6.29
N ASP A 47 0.21 23.96 -5.14
CA ASP A 47 1.50 24.42 -4.61
C ASP A 47 2.35 23.28 -4.04
N MET A 48 1.78 22.08 -3.84
CA MET A 48 2.50 20.89 -3.38
C MET A 48 3.05 20.04 -4.54
N GLN A 49 2.86 20.47 -5.79
CA GLN A 49 3.41 19.76 -6.95
C GLN A 49 4.94 19.86 -6.97
N LEU A 50 5.59 18.71 -7.17
CA LEU A 50 7.05 18.62 -7.28
C LEU A 50 7.60 19.36 -8.52
N THR A 51 6.74 19.57 -9.52
CA THR A 51 7.07 20.27 -10.76
C THR A 51 6.10 21.43 -10.95
N VAL A 52 6.66 22.61 -11.26
CA VAL A 52 5.88 23.84 -11.45
C VAL A 52 5.16 23.83 -12.81
N SER A 53 5.75 23.15 -13.80
CA SER A 53 5.14 23.00 -15.12
C SER A 53 5.39 21.59 -15.67
N GLY A 54 4.36 20.99 -16.26
CA GLY A 54 4.49 19.69 -16.92
C GLY A 54 5.32 19.76 -18.20
N VAL A 55 5.36 20.93 -18.85
CA VAL A 55 6.13 21.15 -20.08
C VAL A 55 7.63 21.14 -19.80
N ASP A 56 8.07 21.86 -18.76
CA ASP A 56 9.49 21.90 -18.39
C ASP A 56 9.95 20.52 -17.88
N ALA A 57 9.12 19.86 -17.07
CA ALA A 57 9.42 18.51 -16.57
C ALA A 57 9.55 17.49 -17.72
N GLY A 58 8.66 17.54 -18.72
CA GLY A 58 8.74 16.66 -19.89
C GLY A 58 9.94 16.95 -20.79
N LEU A 59 10.32 18.22 -20.91
CA LEU A 59 11.52 18.63 -21.66
C LEU A 59 12.80 18.16 -20.97
N ASP A 60 12.89 18.34 -19.65
CA ASP A 60 14.02 17.89 -18.84
C ASP A 60 14.19 16.37 -18.90
N ASP A 61 13.09 15.62 -18.82
CA ASP A 61 13.10 14.16 -18.97
C ASP A 61 13.55 13.75 -20.38
N HIS A 62 13.05 14.41 -21.42
CA HIS A 62 13.47 14.13 -22.80
C HIS A 62 14.98 14.36 -22.98
N ILE A 63 15.52 15.44 -22.42
CA ILE A 63 16.97 15.71 -22.44
C ILE A 63 17.73 14.66 -21.64
N TYR A 64 17.25 14.30 -20.45
CA TYR A 64 17.91 13.35 -19.55
C TYR A 64 18.00 11.96 -20.15
N PHE A 65 16.89 11.39 -20.63
CA PHE A 65 16.86 10.07 -21.25
C PHE A 65 17.65 10.01 -22.56
N SER A 66 17.64 11.09 -23.34
CA SER A 66 18.47 11.21 -24.54
C SER A 66 19.96 11.15 -24.22
N LYS A 67 20.38 11.71 -23.08
CA LYS A 67 21.79 11.67 -22.64
C LYS A 67 22.20 10.33 -22.07
N GLU A 68 21.30 9.64 -21.37
CA GLU A 68 21.60 8.39 -20.69
C GLU A 68 21.31 7.13 -21.52
N ALA A 69 20.75 7.29 -22.73
CA ALA A 69 20.27 6.18 -23.57
C ALA A 69 19.33 5.22 -22.81
N SER A 70 18.60 5.74 -21.82
CA SER A 70 17.69 4.99 -20.95
C SER A 70 16.25 5.21 -21.41
N SER A 71 15.41 4.18 -21.28
CA SER A 71 13.99 4.23 -21.62
C SER A 71 13.15 3.86 -20.40
N GLY A 72 12.16 4.70 -20.10
CA GLY A 72 11.32 4.59 -18.90
C GLY A 72 11.33 5.90 -18.13
N GLY A 73 10.23 6.66 -18.27
CA GLY A 73 10.06 7.97 -17.63
C GLY A 73 10.27 7.93 -16.12
N ARG A 74 10.65 9.07 -15.52
CA ARG A 74 10.63 9.21 -14.07
C ARG A 74 9.17 9.14 -13.66
N GLY A 75 8.72 8.05 -13.03
CA GLY A 75 7.35 7.95 -12.53
C GLY A 75 7.08 9.08 -11.54
N PHE A 76 6.32 10.09 -11.94
CA PHE A 76 6.06 11.24 -11.07
C PHE A 76 4.96 10.90 -10.06
N GLY A 77 5.37 10.84 -8.79
CA GLY A 77 4.48 10.93 -7.64
C GLY A 77 3.99 12.36 -7.46
N GLY A 78 3.06 12.78 -8.32
CA GLY A 78 2.20 13.93 -8.07
C GLY A 78 0.87 13.44 -7.49
N GLY A 79 0.31 14.17 -6.53
CA GLY A 79 -1.03 13.92 -5.99
C GLY A 79 -2.08 14.23 -7.06
N GLY A 80 -2.44 13.23 -7.86
CA GLY A 80 -3.50 13.30 -8.86
C GLY A 80 -4.04 11.90 -9.14
N CYS A 81 -5.03 11.78 -10.04
CA CYS A 81 -5.75 10.56 -10.46
C CYS A 81 -4.89 9.29 -10.66
N GLY A 82 -3.56 9.41 -10.78
CA GLY A 82 -2.66 8.29 -11.04
C GLY A 82 -2.82 7.74 -12.45
N CYS A 83 -3.41 8.54 -13.34
CA CYS A 83 -3.78 8.15 -14.68
C CYS A 83 -2.61 8.50 -15.62
N ASN A 84 -1.74 7.51 -15.88
CA ASN A 84 -0.93 7.45 -17.11
C ASN A 84 -1.78 6.80 -18.21
#